data_AF-A0A6G4J2M8-F1
#
_entry.id   AF-A0A6G4J2M8-F1
#
_cell.length_a   1.000
_cell.length_b   1.000
_cell.length_c   1.000
_cell.angle_alpha   90.00
_cell.angle_beta   90.00
_cell.angle_gamma   90.00
#
_symmetry.space_group_name_H-M   'P 1'
#
loop_
_entity.id
_entity.type
_entity.pdbx_description
1 polymer ?
#
loop_
_entity_poly.entity_id
_entity_poly.type
_entity_poly.pdbx_seq_one_letter_code
_entity_poly.pdbx_strand_id
1 'polypeptide(L)'
;SMQHFIIASGYIGVWLYHFLERVLIPTGLHHFIYAPIEVGPVVVNHGLKAEWLQHLNEFAKSTKPLKEQFPYGFMLQGNGKVFGCLGIALAMYATTPKENRKKVAALLIPATLTAVVVGITEPLEFTFLFIAPYLFVLHAVLAASMDTLMYAFGVVGNMGGGLLDFISTNWLPLGKEHWGTYVAQVIIGLIFVAIYFFLFRFLILKFDIPLPGRKKTEEEVKLFSKQDYKNKKGDSVDSKRASSGNEYENKAAYYLDGLGGKENIKDVTNCTTRLRLTVYDESKVADTEYFTHQQMAHGLVKSGKSIQVVVGMTVPQVREAFEQMVEDQSSEDK
;
A
#
# COMPACT_ATOMS: atom_id res chain seq x y z
N SER A 1 15.07 -21.09 -10.58
CA SER A 1 14.59 -19.69 -10.42
C SER A 1 14.39 -19.38 -8.94
N MET A 2 14.24 -18.11 -8.56
CA MET A 2 13.95 -17.70 -7.16
C MET A 2 12.72 -18.42 -6.58
N GLN A 3 11.69 -18.61 -7.40
CA GLN A 3 10.46 -19.32 -7.03
C GLN A 3 10.72 -20.78 -6.61
N HIS A 4 11.50 -21.52 -7.41
CA HIS A 4 11.87 -22.91 -7.07
C HIS A 4 12.68 -22.98 -5.78
N PHE A 5 13.59 -22.02 -5.55
CA PHE A 5 14.35 -21.95 -4.31
C PHE A 5 13.43 -21.74 -3.10
N ILE A 6 12.50 -20.77 -3.18
CA ILE A 6 11.52 -20.50 -2.12
C ILE A 6 10.69 -21.75 -1.79
N ILE A 7 10.25 -22.49 -2.80
CA ILE A 7 9.40 -23.67 -2.58
C ILE A 7 10.19 -24.84 -1.99
N ALA A 8 11.43 -25.05 -2.44
CA ALA A 8 12.25 -26.19 -2.01
C ALA A 8 12.91 -26.02 -0.64
N SER A 9 12.95 -24.80 -0.09
CA SER A 9 13.78 -24.48 1.10
C SER A 9 13.05 -24.59 2.45
N GLY A 10 11.89 -25.24 2.50
CA GLY A 10 11.14 -25.48 3.75
C GLY A 10 10.87 -24.18 4.53
N TYR A 11 11.23 -24.16 5.83
CA TYR A 11 11.05 -23.00 6.70
C TYR A 11 11.79 -21.74 6.22
N ILE A 12 12.98 -21.91 5.63
CA ILE A 12 13.76 -20.78 5.07
C ILE A 12 13.00 -20.19 3.88
N GLY A 13 12.41 -21.06 3.07
CA GLY A 13 11.57 -20.68 1.95
C GLY A 13 10.34 -19.87 2.37
N VAL A 14 9.62 -20.36 3.38
CA VAL A 14 8.46 -19.67 3.98
C VAL A 14 8.86 -18.30 4.53
N TRP A 15 9.96 -18.23 5.27
CA TRP A 15 10.45 -16.96 5.81
C TRP A 15 10.82 -15.97 4.70
N LEU A 16 11.57 -16.42 3.69
CA LEU A 16 12.01 -15.58 2.58
C LEU A 16 10.81 -15.07 1.77
N TYR A 17 9.81 -15.92 1.54
CA TYR A 17 8.57 -15.54 0.87
C TYR A 17 7.88 -14.38 1.60
N HIS A 18 7.60 -14.53 2.90
CA HIS A 18 6.89 -13.50 3.68
C HIS A 18 7.72 -12.23 3.84
N PHE A 19 9.04 -12.37 3.99
CA PHE A 19 9.93 -11.21 4.06
C PHE A 19 9.91 -10.41 2.75
N LEU A 20 10.04 -11.08 1.60
CA LEU A 20 10.02 -10.45 0.28
C LEU A 20 8.65 -9.86 -0.05
N GLU A 21 7.56 -10.56 0.26
CA GLU A 21 6.19 -10.05 0.13
C GLU A 21 6.05 -8.72 0.87
N ARG A 22 6.47 -8.66 2.14
CA ARG A 22 6.29 -7.46 2.95
C ARG A 22 7.22 -6.33 2.57
N VAL A 23 8.53 -6.61 2.44
CA VAL A 23 9.54 -5.57 2.21
C VAL A 23 9.37 -4.86 0.87
N LEU A 24 8.75 -5.52 -0.12
CA LEU A 24 8.53 -4.98 -1.46
C LEU A 24 7.23 -4.19 -1.62
N ILE A 25 6.34 -4.13 -0.62
CA ILE A 25 5.08 -3.37 -0.67
C ILE A 25 5.28 -1.91 -1.14
N PRO A 26 6.26 -1.13 -0.66
CA PRO A 26 6.43 0.28 -1.05
C PRO A 26 6.61 0.47 -2.56
N THR A 27 7.21 -0.54 -3.22
CA THR A 27 7.50 -0.57 -4.66
C THR A 27 6.37 -1.16 -5.49
N GLY A 28 5.43 -1.88 -4.88
CA GLY A 28 4.42 -2.68 -5.59
C GLY A 28 4.94 -4.03 -6.10
N LEU A 29 6.24 -4.33 -5.98
CA LEU A 29 6.80 -5.58 -6.51
C LEU A 29 6.40 -6.84 -5.72
N HIS A 30 5.77 -6.68 -4.55
CA HIS A 30 5.24 -7.78 -3.75
C HIS A 30 4.23 -8.67 -4.53
N HIS A 31 3.50 -8.11 -5.51
CA HIS A 31 2.63 -8.89 -6.40
C HIS A 31 3.38 -9.98 -7.18
N PHE A 32 4.65 -9.75 -7.55
CA PHE A 32 5.46 -10.75 -8.23
C PHE A 32 5.93 -11.88 -7.31
N ILE A 33 5.88 -11.67 -5.98
CA ILE A 33 6.21 -12.68 -4.99
C ILE A 33 5.00 -13.58 -4.73
N TYR A 34 3.86 -12.99 -4.37
CA TYR A 34 2.70 -13.78 -3.94
C TYR A 34 1.89 -14.37 -5.11
N ALA A 35 1.69 -13.61 -6.20
CA ALA A 35 0.73 -14.01 -7.23
C ALA A 35 1.07 -15.35 -7.90
N PRO A 36 2.33 -15.65 -8.27
CA PRO A 36 2.66 -16.94 -8.87
C PRO A 36 2.42 -18.15 -7.96
N ILE A 37 2.46 -17.96 -6.63
CA ILE A 37 2.25 -19.02 -5.63
C ILE A 37 0.76 -19.15 -5.27
N GLU A 38 0.08 -18.03 -5.04
CA GLU A 38 -1.30 -18.04 -4.55
C GLU A 38 -2.34 -18.29 -5.63
N VAL A 39 -2.11 -17.75 -6.83
CA VAL A 39 -3.08 -17.82 -7.93
C VAL A 39 -2.46 -18.38 -9.22
N GLY A 40 -1.14 -18.59 -9.24
CA GLY A 40 -0.41 -19.14 -10.36
C GLY A 40 -0.02 -20.62 -10.18
N PRO A 41 0.50 -21.25 -11.23
CA PRO A 41 0.76 -22.69 -11.27
C PRO A 41 2.08 -23.12 -10.61
N VAL A 42 2.71 -22.26 -9.80
CA VAL A 42 4.10 -22.50 -9.34
C VAL A 42 4.17 -23.59 -8.27
N VAL A 43 3.17 -23.68 -7.40
CA VAL A 43 3.09 -24.74 -6.36
C VAL A 43 2.10 -25.83 -6.76
N VAL A 44 0.90 -25.43 -7.18
CA VAL A 44 -0.18 -26.29 -7.68
C VAL A 44 -0.82 -25.62 -8.89
N ASN A 45 -1.34 -26.40 -9.84
CA ASN A 45 -1.73 -25.92 -11.18
C ASN A 45 -2.68 -24.71 -11.20
N HIS A 46 -3.53 -24.55 -10.19
CA HIS A 46 -4.53 -23.49 -10.10
C HIS A 46 -4.28 -22.49 -8.95
N GLY A 47 -3.10 -22.55 -8.32
CA GLY A 47 -2.72 -21.70 -7.20
C GLY A 47 -3.27 -22.14 -5.85
N LEU A 48 -2.51 -21.84 -4.79
CA LEU A 48 -2.80 -22.29 -3.43
C LEU A 48 -4.14 -21.77 -2.87
N LYS A 49 -4.62 -20.61 -3.30
CA LYS A 49 -5.91 -20.06 -2.83
C LYS A 49 -7.09 -20.89 -3.32
N ALA A 50 -7.11 -21.21 -4.61
CA ALA A 50 -8.15 -22.05 -5.18
C ALA A 50 -8.05 -23.48 -4.64
N GLU A 51 -6.83 -24.00 -4.44
CA GLU A 51 -6.59 -25.31 -3.82
C GLU A 51 -7.20 -25.39 -2.41
N TRP A 52 -6.96 -24.36 -1.58
CA TRP A 52 -7.53 -24.30 -0.23
C TRP A 52 -9.06 -24.27 -0.23
N LEU A 53 -9.66 -23.43 -1.07
CA LEU A 53 -11.12 -23.27 -1.12
C LEU A 53 -11.83 -24.51 -1.68
N GLN A 54 -11.24 -25.21 -2.66
CA GLN A 54 -11.80 -26.43 -3.24
C GLN A 54 -11.85 -27.58 -2.21
N HIS A 55 -10.85 -27.68 -1.34
CA HIS A 55 -10.74 -28.76 -0.35
C HIS A 55 -11.28 -28.38 1.04
N LEU A 56 -11.83 -27.17 1.21
CA LEU A 56 -12.28 -26.65 2.51
C LEU A 56 -13.28 -27.58 3.22
N ASN A 57 -14.21 -28.17 2.46
CA ASN A 57 -15.19 -29.14 2.99
C ASN A 57 -14.56 -30.47 3.41
N GLU A 58 -13.46 -30.87 2.78
CA GLU A 58 -12.72 -32.08 3.14
C GLU A 58 -11.94 -31.86 4.43
N PHE A 59 -11.25 -30.72 4.54
CA PHE A 59 -10.56 -30.31 5.76
C PHE A 59 -11.54 -30.27 6.94
N ALA A 60 -12.74 -29.71 6.76
CA ALA A 60 -13.76 -29.59 7.80
C ALA A 60 -14.27 -30.95 8.35
N LYS A 61 -14.13 -32.03 7.59
CA LYS A 61 -14.57 -33.39 7.97
C LYS A 61 -13.44 -34.27 8.48
N SER A 62 -12.21 -33.80 8.38
CA SER A 62 -11.00 -34.55 8.70
C SER A 62 -10.48 -34.18 10.08
N THR A 63 -10.06 -35.18 10.85
CA THR A 63 -9.38 -35.00 12.15
C THR A 63 -7.85 -34.96 12.01
N LYS A 64 -7.31 -35.15 10.80
CA LYS A 64 -5.87 -35.06 10.56
C LYS A 64 -5.38 -33.61 10.74
N PRO A 65 -4.17 -33.37 11.24
CA PRO A 65 -3.62 -32.01 11.31
C PRO A 65 -3.69 -31.29 9.95
N LEU A 66 -4.13 -30.03 9.92
CA LEU A 66 -4.23 -29.27 8.67
C LEU A 66 -2.92 -29.22 7.89
N LYS A 67 -1.77 -29.12 8.57
CA LYS A 67 -0.45 -29.10 7.94
C LYS A 67 -0.10 -30.41 7.22
N GLU A 68 -0.69 -31.55 7.60
CA GLU A 68 -0.52 -32.81 6.85
C GLU A 68 -1.36 -32.83 5.57
N GLN A 69 -2.50 -32.14 5.57
CA GLN A 69 -3.43 -32.06 4.44
C GLN A 69 -3.05 -30.94 3.46
N PHE A 70 -2.51 -29.84 3.98
CA PHE A 70 -2.11 -28.66 3.23
C PHE A 70 -0.72 -28.19 3.71
N PRO A 71 0.37 -28.82 3.24
CA PRO A 71 1.71 -28.61 3.78
C PRO A 71 2.38 -27.29 3.33
N TYR A 72 1.61 -26.24 3.03
CA TYR A 72 2.11 -24.98 2.49
C TYR A 72 1.98 -23.81 3.47
N GLY A 73 3.09 -23.13 3.75
CA GLY A 73 3.16 -21.98 4.68
C GLY A 73 3.04 -20.60 4.01
N PHE A 74 2.66 -20.53 2.73
CA PHE A 74 2.78 -19.31 1.92
C PHE A 74 1.54 -18.40 1.91
N MET A 75 0.48 -18.71 2.68
CA MET A 75 -0.76 -17.91 2.74
C MET A 75 -1.03 -17.33 4.13
N LEU A 76 0.02 -17.02 4.89
CA LEU A 76 -0.05 -16.54 6.27
C LEU A 76 0.20 -15.04 6.45
N GLN A 77 0.53 -14.31 5.38
CA GLN A 77 1.01 -12.91 5.43
C GLN A 77 0.01 -11.90 6.01
N GLY A 78 -1.28 -12.25 6.11
CA GLY A 78 -2.28 -11.43 6.78
C GLY A 78 -2.04 -11.29 8.28
N ASN A 79 -1.34 -12.24 8.92
CA ASN A 79 -1.07 -12.17 10.35
C ASN A 79 -0.25 -10.93 10.72
N GLY A 80 0.68 -10.51 9.86
CA GLY A 80 1.39 -9.23 9.99
C GLY A 80 0.47 -8.00 10.00
N LYS A 81 -0.61 -8.06 9.22
CA LYS A 81 -1.63 -7.00 9.11
C LYS A 81 -2.53 -6.93 10.34
N VAL A 82 -2.81 -8.07 10.96
CA VAL A 82 -3.64 -8.16 12.16
C VAL A 82 -2.80 -7.89 13.41
N PHE A 83 -1.85 -8.75 13.72
CA PHE A 83 -1.08 -8.68 14.98
C PHE A 83 0.05 -7.65 14.93
N GLY A 84 0.75 -7.54 13.79
CA GLY A 84 1.84 -6.58 13.65
C GLY A 84 1.35 -5.14 13.75
N CYS A 85 0.32 -4.79 12.99
CA CYS A 85 -0.29 -3.46 13.04
C CYS A 85 -0.82 -3.09 14.43
N LEU A 86 -1.42 -4.03 15.18
CA LEU A 86 -1.84 -3.79 16.57
C LEU A 86 -0.66 -3.39 17.46
N GLY A 87 0.43 -4.14 17.43
CA GLY A 87 1.62 -3.84 18.24
C GLY A 87 2.26 -2.50 17.87
N ILE A 88 2.32 -2.18 16.57
CA ILE A 88 2.82 -0.90 16.06
C ILE A 88 1.95 0.26 16.54
N ALA A 89 0.63 0.18 16.35
CA ALA A 89 -0.30 1.24 16.77
C ALA A 89 -0.24 1.50 18.28
N LEU A 90 -0.16 0.45 19.08
CA LEU A 90 0.03 0.57 20.54
C LEU A 90 1.34 1.29 20.90
N ALA A 91 2.45 0.98 20.20
CA ALA A 91 3.73 1.66 20.41
C ALA A 91 3.67 3.14 20.02
N MET A 92 3.06 3.47 18.88
CA MET A 92 2.85 4.85 18.42
C MET A 92 2.02 5.65 19.44
N TYR A 93 0.91 5.09 19.91
CA TYR A 93 0.07 5.73 20.92
C TYR A 93 0.81 5.92 22.25
N ALA A 94 1.51 4.89 22.73
CA ALA A 94 2.23 4.94 24.01
C ALA A 94 3.40 5.95 24.03
N THR A 95 3.97 6.23 22.86
CA THR A 95 5.06 7.21 22.69
C THR A 95 4.56 8.62 22.40
N THR A 96 3.24 8.82 22.29
CA THR A 96 2.63 10.13 22.07
C THR A 96 2.51 10.94 23.39
N PRO A 97 2.90 12.22 23.41
CA PRO A 97 2.67 13.15 24.53
C PRO A 97 1.20 13.24 24.92
N LYS A 98 0.90 13.45 26.21
CA LYS A 98 -0.47 13.40 26.76
C LYS A 98 -1.41 14.38 26.05
N GLU A 99 -0.91 15.55 25.71
CA GLU A 99 -1.61 16.62 24.99
C GLU A 99 -2.13 16.18 23.61
N ASN A 100 -1.42 15.28 22.92
CA ASN A 100 -1.76 14.84 21.56
C ASN A 100 -2.42 13.46 21.51
N ARG A 101 -2.46 12.70 22.61
CA ARG A 101 -2.99 11.32 22.65
C ARG A 101 -4.42 11.20 22.11
N LYS A 102 -5.32 12.14 22.44
CA LYS A 102 -6.69 12.11 21.93
C LYS A 102 -6.73 12.23 20.40
N LYS A 103 -5.96 13.17 19.84
CA LYS A 103 -5.85 13.38 18.39
C LYS A 103 -5.24 12.17 17.69
N VAL A 104 -4.14 11.64 18.23
CA VAL A 104 -3.47 10.45 17.67
C VAL A 104 -4.36 9.21 17.79
N ALA A 105 -5.07 9.01 18.89
CA ALA A 105 -6.01 7.89 19.03
C ALA A 105 -7.14 7.96 17.99
N ALA A 106 -7.68 9.15 17.73
CA ALA A 106 -8.73 9.35 16.72
C ALA A 106 -8.28 8.95 15.30
N LEU A 107 -6.98 8.96 15.02
CA LEU A 107 -6.40 8.52 13.75
C LEU A 107 -5.99 7.05 13.77
N LEU A 108 -5.31 6.62 14.83
CA LEU A 108 -4.77 5.26 14.94
C LEU A 108 -5.88 4.22 15.08
N ILE A 109 -6.96 4.50 15.81
CA ILE A 109 -8.04 3.51 16.01
C ILE A 109 -8.68 3.12 14.68
N PRO A 110 -9.17 4.04 13.83
CA PRO A 110 -9.73 3.67 12.53
C PRO A 110 -8.72 2.97 11.63
N ALA A 111 -7.49 3.50 11.50
CA ALA A 111 -6.46 2.90 10.64
C ALA A 111 -6.09 1.47 11.08
N THR A 112 -5.99 1.25 12.40
CA THR A 112 -5.69 -0.08 12.96
C THR A 112 -6.88 -1.03 12.81
N LEU A 113 -8.11 -0.55 12.99
CA LEU A 113 -9.30 -1.35 12.78
C LEU A 113 -9.42 -1.79 11.31
N THR A 114 -9.17 -0.87 10.36
CA THR A 114 -9.11 -1.17 8.93
C THR A 114 -8.03 -2.22 8.62
N ALA A 115 -6.82 -2.08 9.18
CA ALA A 115 -5.77 -3.08 9.04
C ALA A 115 -6.17 -4.46 9.58
N VAL A 116 -6.72 -4.51 10.79
CA VAL A 116 -7.11 -5.75 11.47
C VAL A 116 -8.28 -6.43 10.79
N VAL A 117 -9.35 -5.70 10.48
CA VAL A 117 -10.61 -6.29 10.03
C VAL A 117 -10.54 -6.69 8.55
N VAL A 118 -10.04 -5.80 7.68
CA VAL A 118 -10.05 -6.00 6.23
C VAL A 118 -8.66 -6.22 5.63
N GLY A 119 -7.58 -6.00 6.37
CA GLY A 119 -6.22 -6.23 5.87
C GLY A 119 -5.65 -5.09 5.01
N ILE A 120 -6.20 -3.88 5.12
CA ILE A 120 -5.67 -2.68 4.46
C ILE A 120 -4.79 -1.93 5.46
N THR A 121 -3.48 -1.97 5.27
CA THR A 121 -2.48 -1.54 6.26
C THR A 121 -1.86 -0.18 5.93
N GLU A 122 -1.99 0.29 4.70
CA GLU A 122 -1.35 1.49 4.17
C GLU A 122 -1.58 2.74 5.03
N PRO A 123 -2.80 3.06 5.52
CA PRO A 123 -3.02 4.24 6.35
C PRO A 123 -2.16 4.26 7.62
N LEU A 124 -1.85 3.08 8.18
CA LEU A 124 -0.99 2.95 9.35
C LEU A 124 0.49 2.85 8.95
N GLU A 125 0.83 1.97 8.03
CA GLU A 125 2.21 1.65 7.67
C GLU A 125 2.94 2.83 7.02
N PHE A 126 2.25 3.59 6.16
CA PHE A 126 2.84 4.74 5.49
C PHE A 126 3.21 5.87 6.46
N THR A 127 2.58 5.89 7.64
CA THR A 127 2.87 6.86 8.70
C THR A 127 4.28 6.73 9.25
N PHE A 128 4.87 5.53 9.27
CA PHE A 128 6.26 5.34 9.73
C PHE A 128 7.21 4.95 8.59
N LEU A 129 6.74 4.28 7.54
CA LEU A 129 7.56 3.85 6.40
C LEU A 129 8.35 5.03 5.80
N PHE A 130 7.70 6.17 5.59
CA PHE A 130 8.33 7.33 4.94
C PHE A 130 9.15 8.19 5.90
N ILE A 131 8.95 8.04 7.20
CA ILE A 131 9.68 8.77 8.25
C ILE A 131 10.94 7.99 8.68
N ALA A 132 10.79 6.68 8.84
CA ALA A 132 11.82 5.76 9.31
C ALA A 132 11.71 4.43 8.54
N PRO A 133 12.22 4.36 7.30
CA PRO A 133 12.13 3.15 6.47
C PRO A 133 12.67 1.88 7.13
N TYR A 134 13.66 2.00 8.02
CA TYR A 134 14.20 0.88 8.78
C TYR A 134 13.18 0.25 9.73
N LEU A 135 12.16 0.98 10.21
CA LEU A 135 11.05 0.40 10.97
C LEU A 135 10.18 -0.51 10.09
N PHE A 136 10.06 -0.19 8.80
CA PHE A 136 9.34 -1.05 7.86
C PHE A 136 10.13 -2.32 7.52
N VAL A 137 11.46 -2.22 7.39
CA VAL A 137 12.32 -3.41 7.28
C VAL A 137 12.19 -4.29 8.52
N LEU A 138 12.20 -3.70 9.72
CA LEU A 138 11.95 -4.45 10.96
C LEU A 138 10.56 -5.10 10.95
N HIS A 139 9.52 -4.39 10.52
CA HIS A 139 8.19 -4.95 10.38
C HIS A 139 8.18 -6.15 9.44
N ALA A 140 8.83 -6.07 8.27
CA ALA A 140 8.96 -7.19 7.35
C ALA A 140 9.67 -8.40 7.97
N VAL A 141 10.76 -8.18 8.71
CA VAL A 141 11.48 -9.25 9.43
C VAL A 141 10.60 -9.90 10.49
N LEU A 142 9.90 -9.11 11.30
CA LEU A 142 9.05 -9.61 12.36
C LEU A 142 7.82 -10.35 11.81
N ALA A 143 7.19 -9.84 10.75
CA ALA A 143 6.07 -10.50 10.07
C ALA A 143 6.49 -11.87 9.51
N ALA A 144 7.59 -11.91 8.75
CA ALA A 144 8.12 -13.16 8.21
C ALA A 144 8.47 -14.19 9.30
N SER A 145 9.04 -13.72 10.40
CA SER A 145 9.39 -14.57 11.54
C SER A 145 8.15 -15.12 12.26
N MET A 146 7.12 -14.28 12.42
CA MET A 146 5.84 -14.69 12.99
C MET A 146 5.17 -15.76 12.13
N ASP A 147 5.05 -15.51 10.83
CA ASP A 147 4.35 -16.40 9.90
C ASP A 147 5.08 -17.75 9.78
N THR A 148 6.41 -17.72 9.77
CA THR A 148 7.23 -18.93 9.77
C THR A 148 7.09 -19.72 11.09
N LEU A 149 7.02 -19.02 12.23
CA LEU A 149 6.79 -19.67 13.52
C LEU A 149 5.39 -20.28 13.59
N MET A 150 4.36 -19.56 13.14
CA MET A 150 3.00 -20.10 13.01
C MET A 150 2.98 -21.36 12.16
N TYR A 151 3.63 -21.35 11.00
CA TYR A 151 3.78 -22.53 10.15
C TYR A 151 4.54 -23.67 10.85
N ALA A 152 5.57 -23.38 11.66
CA ALA A 152 6.28 -24.38 12.45
C ALA A 152 5.36 -25.06 13.47
N PHE A 153 4.41 -24.33 14.05
CA PHE A 153 3.40 -24.82 14.98
C PHE A 153 2.15 -25.42 14.32
N GLY A 154 2.17 -25.64 13.00
CA GLY A 154 1.09 -26.33 12.29
C GLY A 154 -0.01 -25.40 11.76
N VAL A 155 0.16 -24.09 11.87
CA VAL A 155 -0.78 -23.11 11.31
C VAL A 155 -0.59 -23.08 9.80
N VAL A 156 -1.65 -23.43 9.07
CA VAL A 156 -1.78 -23.30 7.61
C VAL A 156 -3.20 -22.87 7.31
N GLY A 157 -3.38 -22.13 6.22
CA GLY A 157 -4.70 -21.71 5.77
C GLY A 157 -4.66 -20.48 4.90
N ASN A 158 -5.82 -20.11 4.36
CA ASN A 158 -5.98 -18.88 3.61
C ASN A 158 -6.09 -17.69 4.57
N MET A 159 -4.94 -17.16 4.99
CA MET A 159 -4.82 -16.07 5.95
C MET A 159 -4.05 -14.88 5.34
N GLY A 160 -4.29 -14.58 4.07
CA GLY A 160 -3.65 -13.46 3.37
C GLY A 160 -4.34 -12.11 3.58
N GLY A 161 -5.64 -12.12 3.91
CA GLY A 161 -6.46 -10.94 4.19
C GLY A 161 -6.39 -10.43 5.63
N GLY A 162 -7.48 -9.80 6.07
CA GLY A 162 -7.71 -9.43 7.47
C GLY A 162 -8.53 -10.47 8.24
N LEU A 163 -8.94 -10.13 9.45
CA LEU A 163 -9.70 -11.00 10.35
C LEU A 163 -10.99 -11.57 9.72
N LEU A 164 -11.67 -10.81 8.87
CA LEU A 164 -12.86 -11.32 8.16
C LEU A 164 -12.54 -12.49 7.23
N ASP A 165 -11.39 -12.44 6.55
CA ASP A 165 -10.92 -13.53 5.69
C ASP A 165 -10.53 -14.75 6.53
N PHE A 166 -9.88 -14.52 7.68
CA PHE A 166 -9.49 -15.60 8.59
C PHE A 166 -10.72 -16.35 9.10
N ILE A 167 -11.74 -15.60 9.55
CA ILE A 167 -12.97 -16.17 10.08
C ILE A 167 -13.71 -16.95 8.99
N SER A 168 -13.92 -16.33 7.83
CA SER A 168 -14.78 -16.90 6.78
C SER A 168 -14.15 -18.11 6.08
N THR A 169 -12.83 -18.12 5.88
CA THR A 169 -12.15 -19.17 5.11
C THR A 169 -11.37 -20.16 5.97
N ASN A 170 -11.32 -19.97 7.29
CA ASN A 170 -10.61 -20.87 8.21
C ASN A 170 -11.40 -21.12 9.50
N TRP A 171 -11.54 -20.13 10.38
CA TRP A 171 -11.99 -20.39 11.77
C TRP A 171 -13.40 -20.93 11.84
N LEU A 172 -14.35 -20.32 11.12
CA LEU A 172 -15.74 -20.74 11.12
C LEU A 172 -15.95 -22.11 10.46
N PRO A 173 -15.47 -22.36 9.22
CA PRO A 173 -15.70 -23.66 8.57
C PRO A 173 -14.91 -24.82 9.21
N LEU A 174 -13.73 -24.55 9.79
CA LEU A 174 -12.82 -25.60 10.25
C LEU A 174 -12.72 -25.70 11.78
N GLY A 175 -13.31 -24.76 12.52
CA GLY A 175 -13.13 -24.65 13.97
C GLY A 175 -13.54 -25.91 14.74
N LYS A 176 -14.54 -26.65 14.25
CA LYS A 176 -14.99 -27.89 14.91
C LYS A 176 -13.86 -28.91 15.09
N GLU A 177 -13.12 -29.19 14.01
CA GLU A 177 -12.07 -30.22 14.00
C GLU A 177 -10.68 -29.63 14.24
N HIS A 178 -10.47 -28.33 13.94
CA HIS A 178 -9.13 -27.71 13.87
C HIS A 178 -8.91 -26.54 14.83
N TRP A 179 -9.78 -26.30 15.82
CA TRP A 179 -9.67 -25.14 16.72
C TRP A 179 -8.27 -24.91 17.32
N GLY A 180 -7.53 -25.98 17.63
CA GLY A 180 -6.20 -25.90 18.20
C GLY A 180 -5.19 -25.11 17.34
N THR A 181 -5.32 -25.17 16.01
CA THR A 181 -4.45 -24.41 15.10
C THR A 181 -4.68 -22.90 15.23
N TYR A 182 -5.93 -22.48 15.44
CA TYR A 182 -6.30 -21.07 15.56
C TYR A 182 -5.98 -20.52 16.95
N VAL A 183 -6.01 -21.38 17.97
CA VAL A 183 -5.46 -21.03 19.29
C VAL A 183 -3.95 -20.81 19.20
N ALA A 184 -3.21 -21.69 18.54
CA ALA A 184 -1.78 -21.51 18.32
C ALA A 184 -1.49 -20.21 17.54
N GLN A 185 -2.24 -19.94 16.47
CA GLN A 185 -2.18 -18.68 15.71
C GLN A 185 -2.38 -17.46 16.62
N VAL A 186 -3.45 -17.41 17.39
CA VAL A 186 -3.75 -16.26 18.26
C VAL A 186 -2.70 -16.08 19.35
N ILE A 187 -2.24 -17.16 19.99
CA ILE A 187 -1.19 -17.09 21.02
C ILE A 187 0.11 -16.53 20.43
N ILE A 188 0.59 -17.09 19.31
CA ILE A 188 1.79 -16.61 18.64
C ILE A 188 1.61 -15.15 18.20
N GLY A 189 0.45 -14.83 17.62
CA GLY A 189 0.11 -13.47 17.21
C GLY A 189 0.19 -12.47 18.37
N LEU A 190 -0.42 -12.78 19.52
CA LEU A 190 -0.38 -11.92 20.71
C LEU A 190 1.03 -11.78 21.31
N ILE A 191 1.85 -12.83 21.28
CA ILE A 191 3.28 -12.74 21.64
C ILE A 191 3.98 -11.75 20.71
N PHE A 192 3.72 -11.82 19.41
CA PHE A 192 4.27 -10.87 18.46
C PHE A 192 3.72 -9.45 18.66
N VAL A 193 2.45 -9.25 19.03
CA VAL A 193 1.93 -7.91 19.42
C VAL A 193 2.82 -7.30 20.51
N ALA A 194 3.17 -8.08 21.54
CA ALA A 194 4.06 -7.62 22.61
C ALA A 194 5.48 -7.32 22.08
N ILE A 195 6.07 -8.20 21.26
CA ILE A 195 7.39 -7.99 20.65
C ILE A 195 7.40 -6.71 19.81
N TYR A 196 6.41 -6.53 18.92
CA TYR A 196 6.22 -5.33 18.13
C TYR A 196 6.12 -4.10 19.03
N PHE A 197 5.27 -4.14 20.05
CA PHE A 197 5.08 -3.03 20.98
C PHE A 197 6.40 -2.60 21.62
N PHE A 198 7.14 -3.52 22.23
CA PHE A 198 8.37 -3.19 22.94
C PHE A 198 9.48 -2.73 22.00
N LEU A 199 9.67 -3.39 20.86
CA LEU A 199 10.70 -3.03 19.88
C LEU A 199 10.41 -1.68 19.21
N PHE A 200 9.19 -1.47 18.72
CA PHE A 200 8.82 -0.19 18.11
C PHE A 200 8.92 0.93 19.14
N ARG A 201 8.37 0.74 20.35
CA ARG A 201 8.46 1.74 21.41
C ARG A 201 9.91 2.08 21.73
N PHE A 202 10.77 1.06 21.86
CA PHE A 202 12.20 1.26 22.11
C PHE A 202 12.85 2.09 21.00
N LEU A 203 12.68 1.72 19.73
CA LEU A 203 13.30 2.40 18.60
C LEU A 203 12.77 3.81 18.40
N ILE A 204 11.45 4.00 18.54
CA ILE A 204 10.80 5.32 18.50
C ILE A 204 11.46 6.22 19.55
N LEU A 205 11.52 5.80 20.81
CA LEU A 205 12.13 6.60 21.88
C LEU A 205 13.64 6.79 21.68
N LYS A 206 14.38 5.74 21.35
CA LYS A 206 15.84 5.73 21.22
C LYS A 206 16.34 6.67 20.12
N PHE A 207 15.64 6.73 18.98
CA PHE A 207 16.05 7.52 17.81
C PHE A 207 15.26 8.81 17.63
N ASP A 208 14.44 9.20 18.61
CA ASP A 208 13.55 10.36 18.54
C ASP A 208 12.75 10.50 17.22
N ILE A 209 12.26 9.38 16.70
CA ILE A 209 11.49 9.30 15.44
C ILE A 209 10.28 10.25 15.47
N PRO A 210 10.19 11.23 14.55
CA PRO A 210 9.15 12.27 14.56
C PRO A 210 7.82 11.78 13.98
N LEU A 211 7.19 10.79 14.61
CA LEU A 211 5.86 10.30 14.23
C LEU A 211 4.77 11.36 14.47
N PRO A 212 3.63 11.32 13.76
CA PRO A 212 2.53 12.26 13.95
C PRO A 212 2.10 12.41 15.40
N GLY A 213 1.95 13.65 15.85
CA GLY A 213 1.56 13.99 17.22
C GLY A 213 2.63 13.76 18.28
N ARG A 214 3.84 13.31 17.93
CA ARG A 214 4.92 13.09 18.91
C ARG A 214 5.71 14.36 19.24
N LYS A 215 6.00 15.22 18.25
CA LYS A 215 6.71 16.49 18.48
C LYS A 215 5.72 17.62 18.78
N LYS A 216 6.19 18.63 19.52
CA LYS A 216 5.41 19.83 19.90
C LYS A 216 5.29 20.86 18.76
N THR A 217 5.40 20.45 17.52
CA THR A 217 5.25 21.35 16.37
C THR A 217 3.77 21.61 16.08
N GLU A 218 3.43 22.81 15.61
CA GLU A 218 2.11 23.19 15.08
C GLU A 218 1.74 22.45 13.78
N GLU A 219 2.47 21.38 13.43
CA GLU A 219 2.11 20.52 12.31
C GLU A 219 0.82 19.76 12.63
N GLU A 220 -0.09 19.77 11.66
CA GLU A 220 -1.36 19.07 11.76
C GLU A 220 -1.12 17.58 12.06
N VAL A 221 -1.73 17.08 13.14
CA VAL A 221 -1.66 15.66 13.50
C VAL A 221 -2.48 14.90 12.47
N LYS A 222 -1.80 14.27 11.50
CA LYS A 222 -2.40 13.45 10.45
C LYS A 222 -1.60 12.18 10.18
N LEU A 223 -2.25 11.16 9.64
CA LEU A 223 -1.56 9.99 9.09
C LEU A 223 -0.93 10.36 7.75
N PHE A 224 0.20 9.73 7.41
CA PHE A 224 0.86 10.00 6.14
C PHE A 224 0.47 8.95 5.11
N SER A 225 0.12 9.43 3.92
CA SER A 225 -0.03 8.62 2.71
C SER A 225 1.24 8.69 1.84
N LYS A 226 1.28 7.85 0.80
CA LYS A 226 2.30 7.93 -0.24
C LYS A 226 2.27 9.27 -0.99
N GLN A 227 1.11 9.90 -1.10
CA GLN A 227 0.97 11.21 -1.73
C GLN A 227 1.58 12.31 -0.85
N ASP A 228 1.35 12.26 0.46
CA ASP A 228 1.95 13.22 1.40
C ASP A 228 3.49 13.20 1.34
N TYR A 229 4.08 12.01 1.20
CA TYR A 229 5.53 11.88 1.03
C TYR A 229 6.03 12.49 -0.28
N LYS A 230 5.35 12.24 -1.40
CA LYS A 230 5.71 12.84 -2.70
C LYS A 230 5.60 14.36 -2.64
N ASN A 231 4.58 14.88 -1.96
CA ASN A 231 4.41 16.31 -1.74
C ASN A 231 5.58 16.89 -0.89
N LYS A 232 5.96 16.23 0.22
CA LYS A 232 7.11 16.63 1.06
C LYS A 232 8.47 16.55 0.36
N LYS A 233 8.67 15.58 -0.55
CA LYS A 233 9.87 15.50 -1.39
C LYS A 233 9.90 16.54 -2.51
N GLY A 234 8.73 17.02 -2.94
CA GLY A 234 8.61 18.21 -3.77
C GLY A 234 8.88 19.52 -3.02
N ASP A 235 8.73 19.53 -1.68
CA ASP A 235 9.00 20.69 -0.81
C ASP A 235 10.47 20.80 -0.34
N SER A 236 11.34 19.85 -0.68
CA SER A 236 12.77 19.89 -0.32
C SER A 236 13.66 20.55 -1.38
N VAL A 237 13.07 21.03 -2.48
CA VAL A 237 13.71 21.97 -3.42
C VAL A 237 12.91 23.26 -3.35
N ASP A 238 13.57 24.28 -2.81
CA ASP A 238 13.15 25.67 -2.68
C ASP A 238 11.97 26.02 -1.76
N SER A 239 12.37 26.56 -0.61
CA SER A 239 11.61 27.48 0.22
C SER A 239 11.09 28.65 -0.63
N LYS A 240 9.87 28.54 -1.18
CA LYS A 240 8.97 29.64 -1.59
C LYS A 240 7.59 29.08 -1.96
N ARG A 241 6.78 28.70 -0.96
CA ARG A 241 5.38 28.30 -1.19
C ARG A 241 4.39 29.12 -0.38
N ALA A 242 4.18 30.32 -0.91
CA ALA A 242 2.87 30.98 -0.93
C ALA A 242 2.27 30.93 -2.38
N SER A 243 2.66 29.94 -3.20
CA SER A 243 2.44 29.95 -4.67
C SER A 243 2.21 28.56 -5.31
N SER A 244 1.81 27.52 -4.56
CA SER A 244 1.70 26.17 -5.13
C SER A 244 0.38 25.86 -5.86
N GLY A 245 -0.69 26.64 -5.63
CA GLY A 245 -1.86 26.60 -6.53
C GLY A 245 -1.47 27.08 -7.93
N ASN A 246 -0.69 28.16 -7.96
CA ASN A 246 -0.22 28.82 -9.17
C ASN A 246 0.59 27.88 -10.08
N GLU A 247 1.43 26.98 -9.57
CA GLU A 247 2.28 26.15 -10.46
C GLU A 247 1.49 25.13 -11.30
N TYR A 248 0.52 24.44 -10.70
CA TYR A 248 -0.29 23.46 -11.44
C TYR A 248 -1.28 24.13 -12.37
N GLU A 249 -1.88 25.24 -11.92
CA GLU A 249 -2.72 26.11 -12.76
C GLU A 249 -1.92 26.69 -13.93
N ASN A 250 -0.70 27.18 -13.70
CA ASN A 250 0.17 27.68 -14.77
C ASN A 250 0.54 26.58 -15.77
N LYS A 251 0.82 25.35 -15.31
CA LYS A 251 1.06 24.21 -16.21
C LYS A 251 -0.20 23.81 -16.99
N ALA A 252 -1.36 23.77 -16.33
CA ALA A 252 -2.63 23.49 -16.98
C ALA A 252 -2.96 24.54 -18.06
N ALA A 253 -2.86 25.82 -17.73
CA ALA A 253 -3.08 26.93 -18.66
C ALA A 253 -2.09 26.89 -19.83
N TYR A 254 -0.81 26.64 -19.56
CA TYR A 254 0.22 26.51 -20.59
C TYR A 254 -0.05 25.34 -21.53
N TYR A 255 -0.44 24.17 -20.99
CA TYR A 255 -0.80 23.03 -21.83
C TYR A 255 -2.05 23.31 -22.65
N LEU A 256 -3.05 23.97 -22.07
CA LEU A 256 -4.30 24.30 -22.76
C LEU A 256 -4.05 25.22 -23.96
N ASP A 257 -3.20 26.24 -23.80
CA ASP A 257 -2.75 27.12 -24.88
C ASP A 257 -2.02 26.32 -25.97
N GLY A 258 -1.03 25.50 -25.58
CA GLY A 258 -0.30 24.63 -26.51
C GLY A 258 -1.16 23.56 -27.22
N LEU A 259 -2.31 23.20 -26.66
CA LEU A 259 -3.25 22.26 -27.26
C LEU A 259 -4.25 22.94 -28.20
N GLY A 260 -4.18 24.27 -28.36
CA GLY A 260 -5.07 25.03 -29.25
C GLY A 260 -6.39 25.44 -28.60
N GLY A 261 -6.41 25.61 -27.28
CA GLY A 261 -7.56 26.13 -26.53
C GLY A 261 -8.57 25.05 -26.10
N LYS A 262 -9.49 25.45 -25.22
CA LYS A 262 -10.54 24.58 -24.63
C LYS A 262 -11.44 23.95 -25.68
N GLU A 263 -11.75 24.70 -26.74
CA GLU A 263 -12.59 24.29 -27.85
C GLU A 263 -11.95 23.18 -28.68
N ASN A 264 -10.64 22.97 -28.54
CA ASN A 264 -9.94 21.88 -29.19
C ASN A 264 -9.88 20.60 -28.34
N ILE A 265 -10.35 20.62 -27.08
CA ILE A 265 -10.30 19.46 -26.19
C ILE A 265 -11.60 18.66 -26.26
N LYS A 266 -11.49 17.38 -26.63
CA LYS A 266 -12.62 16.44 -26.63
C LYS A 266 -12.72 15.64 -25.35
N ASP A 267 -11.60 15.16 -24.83
CA ASP A 267 -11.54 14.34 -23.62
C ASP A 267 -10.17 14.47 -22.95
N VAL A 268 -10.15 14.38 -21.62
CA VAL A 268 -8.93 14.42 -20.82
C VAL A 268 -8.95 13.33 -19.75
N THR A 269 -7.86 12.57 -19.67
CA THR A 269 -7.59 11.57 -18.63
C THR A 269 -6.11 11.62 -18.26
N ASN A 270 -5.67 10.83 -17.29
CA ASN A 270 -4.24 10.68 -17.02
C ASN A 270 -3.86 9.24 -16.69
N CYS A 271 -2.60 8.88 -16.96
CA CYS A 271 -1.97 7.70 -16.37
C CYS A 271 -0.97 8.13 -15.29
N THR A 272 -0.04 7.25 -14.90
CA THR A 272 0.90 7.51 -13.79
C THR A 272 1.79 8.75 -14.00
N THR A 273 2.15 9.07 -15.25
CA THR A 273 3.09 10.16 -15.57
C THR A 273 2.69 11.05 -16.74
N ARG A 274 1.53 10.79 -17.39
CA ARG A 274 1.14 11.49 -18.63
C ARG A 274 -0.30 11.95 -18.59
N LEU A 275 -0.53 13.18 -19.03
CA LEU A 275 -1.84 13.74 -19.31
C LEU A 275 -2.22 13.24 -20.71
N ARG A 276 -3.36 12.57 -20.82
CA ARG A 276 -3.85 11.93 -22.05
C ARG A 276 -5.04 12.70 -22.54
N LEU A 277 -4.93 13.25 -23.74
CA LEU A 277 -5.91 14.13 -24.32
C LEU A 277 -6.36 13.58 -25.66
N THR A 278 -7.65 13.73 -25.95
CA THR A 278 -8.16 13.63 -27.30
C THR A 278 -8.52 15.04 -27.76
N VAL A 279 -7.99 15.48 -28.90
CA VAL A 279 -8.28 16.80 -29.46
C VAL A 279 -9.22 16.71 -30.67
N TYR A 280 -9.90 17.80 -31.01
CA TYR A 280 -10.74 17.86 -32.22
C TYR A 280 -9.90 18.05 -33.49
N ASP A 281 -8.84 18.85 -33.41
CA ASP A 281 -7.96 19.23 -34.51
C ASP A 281 -6.48 19.15 -34.05
N GLU A 282 -5.73 18.22 -34.64
CA GLU A 282 -4.32 18.02 -34.31
C GLU A 282 -3.41 19.14 -34.85
N SER A 283 -3.87 19.89 -35.86
CA SER A 283 -3.07 20.95 -36.49
C SER A 283 -2.90 22.18 -35.60
N LYS A 284 -3.77 22.34 -34.60
CA LYS A 284 -3.71 23.39 -33.59
C LYS A 284 -2.79 23.07 -32.40
N VAL A 285 -2.26 21.85 -32.35
CA VAL A 285 -1.39 21.41 -31.25
C VAL A 285 0.05 21.81 -31.55
N ALA A 286 0.65 22.56 -30.62
CA ALA A 286 2.04 22.99 -30.68
C ALA A 286 3.02 21.80 -30.77
N ASP A 287 4.27 22.09 -31.11
CA ASP A 287 5.30 21.07 -31.22
C ASP A 287 5.88 20.67 -29.86
N THR A 288 6.78 19.68 -29.87
CA THR A 288 7.41 19.20 -28.64
C THR A 288 8.28 20.27 -27.97
N GLU A 289 8.82 21.21 -28.73
CA GLU A 289 9.66 22.30 -28.20
C GLU A 289 8.83 23.23 -27.31
N TYR A 290 7.62 23.59 -27.73
CA TYR A 290 6.68 24.33 -26.88
C TYR A 290 6.46 23.60 -25.55
N PHE A 291 5.99 22.35 -25.57
CA PHE A 291 5.63 21.67 -24.32
C PHE A 291 6.84 21.43 -23.39
N THR A 292 8.05 21.28 -23.93
CA THR A 292 9.27 21.05 -23.14
C THR A 292 10.00 22.33 -22.73
N HIS A 293 9.60 23.48 -23.27
CA HIS A 293 10.16 24.77 -22.93
C HIS A 293 10.07 25.04 -21.43
N GLN A 294 11.16 25.56 -20.84
CA GLN A 294 11.27 25.83 -19.40
C GLN A 294 10.90 24.65 -18.49
N GLN A 295 11.06 23.41 -18.99
CA GLN A 295 10.69 22.19 -18.26
C GLN A 295 9.20 22.13 -17.89
N MET A 296 8.34 22.78 -18.69
CA MET A 296 6.89 22.74 -18.47
C MET A 296 6.36 21.32 -18.59
N ALA A 297 6.88 20.52 -19.53
CA ALA A 297 6.70 19.07 -19.61
C ALA A 297 8.04 18.38 -19.92
N HIS A 298 8.12 17.08 -19.68
CA HIS A 298 9.26 16.23 -20.02
C HIS A 298 9.20 15.71 -21.47
N GLY A 299 8.09 15.95 -22.18
CA GLY A 299 7.91 15.51 -23.56
C GLY A 299 6.47 15.56 -24.04
N LEU A 300 6.30 15.39 -25.35
CA LEU A 300 5.01 15.31 -26.03
C LEU A 300 5.00 14.07 -26.94
N VAL A 301 3.92 13.31 -26.93
CA VAL A 301 3.67 12.21 -27.88
C VAL A 301 2.41 12.52 -28.66
N LYS A 302 2.51 12.53 -29.99
CA LYS A 302 1.38 12.77 -30.91
C LYS A 302 1.09 11.50 -31.71
N SER A 303 -0.18 11.10 -31.75
CA SER A 303 -0.67 9.98 -32.55
C SER A 303 -2.05 10.32 -33.09
N GLY A 304 -2.08 11.08 -34.19
CA GLY A 304 -3.34 11.65 -34.68
C GLY A 304 -3.91 12.65 -33.66
N LYS A 305 -5.22 12.55 -33.45
CA LYS A 305 -5.98 13.29 -32.44
C LYS A 305 -5.68 12.88 -30.98
N SER A 306 -4.85 11.86 -30.75
CA SER A 306 -4.46 11.44 -29.40
C SER A 306 -3.13 12.07 -29.03
N ILE A 307 -3.14 12.89 -27.98
CA ILE A 307 -1.98 13.64 -27.49
C ILE A 307 -1.63 13.18 -26.07
N GLN A 308 -0.35 12.99 -25.79
CA GLN A 308 0.13 12.73 -24.42
C GLN A 308 1.21 13.72 -24.03
N VAL A 309 0.95 14.51 -23.00
CA VAL A 309 1.93 15.40 -22.38
C VAL A 309 2.59 14.67 -21.21
N VAL A 310 3.92 14.57 -21.21
CA VAL A 310 4.68 13.84 -20.19
C VAL A 310 4.98 14.78 -19.02
N VAL A 311 4.12 14.78 -18.00
CA VAL A 311 4.20 15.71 -16.87
C VAL A 311 5.05 15.16 -15.74
N GLY A 312 5.03 13.85 -15.51
CA GLY A 312 5.63 13.20 -14.35
C GLY A 312 4.62 12.96 -13.23
N MET A 313 5.09 12.78 -12.00
CA MET A 313 4.27 12.29 -10.88
C MET A 313 3.18 13.26 -10.40
N THR A 314 3.21 14.52 -10.84
CA THR A 314 2.24 15.58 -10.53
C THR A 314 1.06 15.64 -11.50
N VAL A 315 0.99 14.69 -12.46
CA VAL A 315 -0.07 14.68 -13.47
C VAL A 315 -1.50 14.68 -12.93
N PRO A 316 -1.84 14.03 -11.78
CA PRO A 316 -3.21 14.09 -11.27
C PRO A 316 -3.63 15.54 -10.91
N GLN A 317 -2.73 16.31 -10.29
CA GLN A 317 -3.01 17.71 -9.91
C GLN A 317 -3.11 18.62 -11.13
N VAL A 318 -2.26 18.41 -12.14
CA VAL A 318 -2.35 19.18 -13.38
C VAL A 318 -3.63 18.84 -14.15
N ARG A 319 -4.06 17.57 -14.15
CA ARG A 319 -5.35 17.17 -14.74
C ARG A 319 -6.52 17.88 -14.05
N GLU A 320 -6.56 17.89 -12.72
CA GLU A 320 -7.63 18.53 -11.96
C GLU A 320 -7.75 20.03 -12.27
N ALA A 321 -6.62 20.75 -12.28
CA ALA A 321 -6.60 22.17 -12.69
C ALA A 321 -7.01 22.36 -14.17
N PHE A 322 -6.58 21.44 -15.05
CA PHE A 322 -6.94 21.48 -16.47
C PHE A 322 -8.43 21.22 -16.69
N GLU A 323 -9.03 20.26 -15.98
CA GLU A 323 -10.47 19.96 -16.03
C GLU A 323 -11.29 21.18 -15.59
N GLN A 324 -10.92 21.83 -14.49
CA GLN A 324 -11.57 23.06 -14.02
C GLN A 324 -11.56 24.16 -15.09
N MET A 325 -10.43 24.38 -15.78
CA MET A 325 -10.33 25.38 -16.85
C MET A 325 -11.17 25.06 -18.09
N VAL A 326 -11.41 23.78 -18.36
CA VAL A 326 -12.26 23.34 -19.49
C VAL A 326 -13.75 23.39 -19.11
N GLU A 327 -14.10 23.14 -17.84
CA GLU A 327 -15.48 23.10 -17.35
C GLU A 327 -16.07 24.48 -16.95
N ASP A 328 -15.29 25.39 -16.33
CA ASP A 328 -15.77 26.61 -15.67
C ASP A 328 -16.45 27.66 -16.58
N GLN A 329 -16.33 27.58 -17.91
CA GLN A 329 -17.05 28.49 -18.82
C GLN A 329 -18.27 27.89 -19.51
N SER A 330 -18.61 26.62 -19.25
CA SER A 330 -19.86 26.03 -19.75
C SER A 330 -21.12 26.55 -19.02
N SER A 331 -20.93 27.30 -17.92
CA SER A 331 -21.97 27.91 -17.08
C SER A 331 -22.22 29.41 -17.30
N GLU A 332 -21.39 30.11 -18.08
CA GLU A 332 -21.58 31.56 -18.36
C GLU A 332 -22.32 31.87 -19.68
N ASP A 333 -22.52 30.87 -20.55
CA ASP A 333 -23.23 31.01 -21.83
C ASP A 333 -24.65 30.38 -21.83
N LYS A 334 -25.37 30.43 -20.70
CA LYS A 334 -26.80 30.06 -20.63
C LYS A 334 -27.71 31.18 -20.16
#